data_AF-A0A7K9Q518-F1
#
_entry.id   AF-A0A7K9Q518-F1
#
_cell.length_a   1.000
_cell.length_b   1.000
_cell.length_c   1.000
_cell.angle_alpha   90.00
_cell.angle_beta   90.00
_cell.angle_gamma   90.00
#
_symmetry.space_group_name_H-M   'P 1'
#
loop_
_entity.id
_entity.type
_entity.pdbx_description
1 polymer ?
#
loop_
_entity_poly.entity_id
_entity_poly.type
_entity_poly.pdbx_seq_one_letter_code
_entity_poly.pdbx_strand_id
1 'polypeptide(L)'
;LFSADGSKVSDATLMEVLLMNDFKLVINNTAYSVSPPVKDKLSSEHATEMEDIKSLVHRLFVALHVEDHQIRKERELLQKLDHLKGELLSLEQMKARIMDSADAKTSRLLWVGLALMSTQGGALAWLTWWVYSWDIMEPVTYFITYGSAMAFYAYFVLTKQ
;
A
#
# COMPACT_ATOMS: atom_id res chain seq x y z
N LEU A 1 -25.38 -21.92 20.19
CA LEU A 1 -25.07 -23.07 21.05
C LEU A 1 -24.97 -22.59 22.49
N PHE A 2 -25.56 -23.33 23.43
CA PHE A 2 -25.48 -23.03 24.87
C PHE A 2 -24.81 -24.19 25.60
N SER A 3 -23.99 -23.90 26.60
CA SER A 3 -23.44 -24.92 27.49
C SER A 3 -24.53 -25.51 28.39
N ALA A 4 -24.26 -26.63 29.06
CA ALA A 4 -25.17 -27.25 30.03
C ALA A 4 -25.67 -26.25 31.10
N ASP A 5 -24.80 -25.32 31.52
CA ASP A 5 -25.07 -24.26 32.49
C ASP A 5 -25.84 -23.05 31.94
N GLY A 6 -26.23 -23.05 30.67
CA GLY A 6 -27.02 -21.98 30.04
C GLY A 6 -26.22 -20.78 29.53
N SER A 7 -24.88 -20.81 29.61
CA SER A 7 -24.01 -19.80 29.01
C SER A 7 -23.90 -19.96 27.50
N LYS A 8 -23.85 -18.86 26.74
CA LYS A 8 -23.71 -18.89 25.27
C LYS A 8 -22.28 -19.29 24.90
N VAL A 9 -22.13 -20.32 24.07
CA VAL A 9 -20.83 -20.75 23.53
C VAL A 9 -20.39 -19.78 22.42
N SER A 10 -19.10 -19.46 22.39
CA SER A 10 -18.50 -18.59 21.36
C SER A 10 -18.50 -19.26 19.99
N ASP A 11 -18.64 -18.46 18.94
CA ASP A 11 -18.62 -18.93 17.54
C ASP A 11 -17.26 -19.54 17.15
N ALA A 12 -16.19 -19.15 17.84
CA ALA A 12 -14.83 -19.65 17.62
C ALA A 12 -14.46 -20.86 18.51
N THR A 13 -15.39 -21.41 19.29
CA THR A 13 -15.09 -22.58 20.13
C THR A 13 -14.86 -23.81 19.26
N LEU A 14 -13.71 -24.46 19.45
CA LEU A 14 -13.37 -25.70 18.73
C LEU A 14 -14.43 -26.78 18.99
N MET A 15 -14.88 -27.41 17.90
CA MET A 15 -15.90 -28.47 17.94
C MET A 15 -15.50 -29.63 18.87
N GLU A 16 -14.20 -29.91 18.97
CA GLU A 16 -13.67 -30.95 19.86
C GLU A 16 -13.95 -30.64 21.33
N VAL A 17 -13.76 -29.40 21.76
CA VAL A 17 -14.04 -28.94 23.14
C VAL A 17 -15.54 -28.92 23.42
N LEU A 18 -16.35 -28.56 22.42
CA LEU A 18 -17.81 -28.59 22.51
C LEU A 18 -18.35 -30.00 22.73
N LEU A 19 -17.77 -31.00 22.07
CA LEU A 19 -18.19 -32.40 22.13
C LEU A 19 -17.70 -33.15 23.38
N MET A 20 -16.87 -32.54 24.23
CA MET A 20 -16.45 -33.15 25.50
C MET A 20 -17.50 -33.01 26.62
N ASN A 21 -18.45 -32.09 26.46
CA ASN A 21 -19.48 -31.79 27.46
C ASN A 21 -20.87 -31.86 26.84
N ASP A 22 -21.89 -32.03 27.68
CA ASP A 22 -23.28 -31.88 27.25
C ASP A 22 -23.55 -30.42 26.83
N PHE A 23 -24.23 -30.22 25.70
CA PHE A 23 -24.58 -28.90 25.21
C PHE A 23 -26.04 -28.82 24.74
N LYS A 24 -26.61 -27.62 24.80
CA LYS A 24 -27.95 -27.32 24.31
C LYS A 24 -27.88 -26.64 22.94
N LEU A 25 -28.51 -27.27 21.96
CA LEU A 25 -28.68 -26.73 20.61
C LEU A 25 -30.09 -26.14 20.50
N VAL A 26 -30.18 -24.84 20.22
CA VAL A 26 -31.46 -24.15 20.04
C VAL A 26 -31.65 -23.88 18.54
N ILE A 27 -32.65 -24.50 17.92
CA ILE A 27 -33.03 -24.32 16.51
C ILE A 27 -34.49 -23.87 16.48
N ASN A 28 -34.80 -22.75 15.80
CA ASN A 28 -36.16 -22.24 15.64
C ASN A 28 -36.99 -22.22 16.94
N ASN A 29 -36.40 -21.66 18.01
CA ASN A 29 -36.99 -21.55 19.35
C ASN A 29 -37.27 -22.87 20.09
N THR A 30 -36.80 -24.00 19.55
CA THR A 30 -36.85 -25.33 20.19
C THR A 30 -35.47 -25.68 20.74
N ALA A 31 -35.38 -26.02 22.02
CA ALA A 31 -34.13 -26.38 22.68
C ALA A 31 -33.95 -27.91 22.74
N TYR A 32 -32.88 -28.40 22.14
CA TYR A 32 -32.47 -29.80 22.13
C TYR A 32 -31.26 -30.01 23.04
N SER A 33 -31.36 -30.93 24.00
CA SER A 33 -30.23 -31.35 24.83
C SER A 33 -29.47 -32.44 24.10
N VAL A 34 -28.22 -32.15 23.69
CA VAL A 34 -27.38 -33.09 22.96
C VAL A 34 -26.33 -33.62 23.92
N SER A 35 -26.38 -34.93 24.16
CA SER A 35 -25.37 -35.65 24.93
C SER A 35 -24.47 -36.44 23.98
N PRO A 36 -23.24 -35.97 23.71
CA PRO A 36 -22.34 -36.66 22.82
C PRO A 36 -21.91 -38.02 23.42
N PRO A 37 -21.77 -39.07 22.60
CA PRO A 37 -21.29 -40.37 23.06
C PRO A 37 -19.85 -40.23 23.57
N VAL A 38 -19.59 -40.77 24.76
CA VAL A 38 -18.25 -40.75 25.37
C VAL A 38 -17.30 -41.50 24.44
N LYS A 39 -16.24 -40.84 23.96
CA LYS A 39 -15.22 -41.52 23.15
C LYS A 39 -14.65 -42.67 23.97
N ASP A 40 -14.81 -43.89 23.46
CA ASP A 40 -14.25 -45.11 24.04
C ASP A 40 -12.75 -44.92 24.23
N LYS A 41 -12.25 -45.16 25.45
CA LYS A 41 -10.81 -45.09 25.74
C LYS A 41 -10.15 -46.31 25.12
N LEU A 42 -9.86 -46.24 23.82
CA LEU A 42 -8.96 -47.16 23.15
C LEU A 42 -7.66 -47.25 23.96
N SER A 43 -7.30 -48.47 24.35
CA SER A 43 -6.08 -48.80 25.10
C SER A 43 -4.88 -48.03 24.53
N SER A 44 -4.14 -47.33 25.39
CA SER A 44 -3.15 -46.32 25.00
C SER A 44 -2.09 -46.83 24.04
N GLU A 45 -1.78 -48.13 24.08
CA GLU A 45 -0.80 -48.77 23.18
C GLU A 45 -1.29 -48.86 21.72
N HIS A 46 -2.54 -49.27 21.49
CA HIS A 46 -3.12 -49.38 20.14
C HIS A 46 -3.44 -48.01 19.52
N ALA A 47 -3.62 -46.97 20.35
CA ALA A 47 -3.82 -45.60 19.88
C ALA A 47 -2.54 -45.04 19.23
N THR A 48 -1.37 -45.29 19.82
CA THR A 48 -0.07 -44.84 19.31
C THR A 48 0.28 -45.45 17.95
N GLU A 49 0.10 -46.76 17.78
CA GLU A 49 0.41 -47.42 16.50
C GLU A 49 -0.49 -46.93 15.36
N MET A 50 -1.78 -46.72 15.63
CA MET A 50 -2.72 -46.22 14.63
C MET A 50 -2.50 -44.75 14.29
N GLU A 51 -2.03 -43.95 15.25
CA GLU A 51 -1.63 -42.56 15.03
C GLU A 51 -0.40 -42.48 14.12
N ASP A 52 0.61 -43.33 14.34
CA ASP A 52 1.80 -43.41 13.50
C ASP A 52 1.46 -43.79 12.05
N ILE A 53 0.62 -44.81 11.86
CA ILE A 53 0.16 -45.23 10.52
C ILE A 53 -0.60 -44.08 9.83
N LYS A 54 -1.48 -43.38 10.57
CA LYS A 54 -2.22 -42.24 10.04
C LYS A 54 -1.30 -41.08 9.66
N SER A 55 -0.25 -40.82 10.45
CA SER A 55 0.74 -39.78 10.19
C SER A 55 1.58 -40.08 8.93
N LEU A 56 1.94 -41.34 8.72
CA LEU A 56 2.67 -41.83 7.54
C LEU A 56 1.81 -41.71 6.28
N VAL A 57 0.55 -42.16 6.34
CA VAL A 57 -0.41 -42.01 5.25
C VAL A 57 -0.65 -40.54 4.94
N HIS A 58 -0.77 -39.68 5.96
CA HIS A 58 -0.95 -38.24 5.76
C HIS A 58 0.30 -37.61 5.13
N ARG A 59 1.51 -37.95 5.58
CA ARG A 59 2.76 -37.49 4.96
C ARG A 59 2.88 -37.92 3.51
N LEU A 60 2.53 -39.17 3.19
CA LEU A 60 2.57 -39.67 1.81
C LEU A 60 1.51 -38.98 0.94
N PHE A 61 0.30 -38.81 1.46
CA PHE A 61 -0.79 -38.10 0.80
C PHE A 61 -0.41 -36.65 0.51
N VAL A 62 0.18 -35.96 1.50
CA VAL A 62 0.70 -34.60 1.35
C VAL A 62 1.84 -34.58 0.34
N ALA A 63 2.80 -35.49 0.40
CA ALA A 63 3.91 -35.54 -0.56
C ALA A 63 3.43 -35.76 -2.00
N LEU A 64 2.44 -36.64 -2.21
CA LEU A 64 1.84 -36.87 -3.53
C LEU A 64 0.95 -35.70 -4.00
N HIS A 65 0.22 -35.04 -3.11
CA HIS A 65 -0.68 -33.93 -3.47
C HIS A 65 -0.03 -32.54 -3.39
N VAL A 66 1.22 -32.45 -2.89
CA VAL A 66 1.97 -31.19 -2.74
C VAL A 66 2.22 -30.56 -4.09
N GLU A 67 2.48 -31.35 -5.13
CA GLU A 67 2.77 -30.85 -6.47
C GLU A 67 1.59 -30.05 -7.04
N ASP A 68 0.37 -30.60 -6.99
CA ASP A 68 -0.84 -29.90 -7.45
C ASP A 68 -1.19 -28.66 -6.61
N HIS A 69 -0.87 -28.68 -5.32
CA HIS A 69 -1.16 -27.55 -4.44
C HIS A 69 -0.15 -26.40 -4.64
N GLN A 70 1.12 -26.71 -4.86
CA GLN A 70 2.15 -25.73 -5.19
C GLN A 70 1.88 -25.08 -6.54
N ILE A 71 1.56 -25.87 -7.57
CA ILE A 71 1.23 -25.34 -8.92
C ILE A 71 0.02 -24.41 -8.87
N ARG A 72 -1.00 -24.72 -8.06
CA ARG A 72 -2.16 -23.83 -7.88
C ARG A 72 -1.79 -22.51 -7.20
N LYS A 73 -1.00 -22.57 -6.12
CA LYS A 73 -0.51 -21.36 -5.44
C LYS A 73 0.38 -20.52 -6.35
N GLU A 74 1.26 -21.14 -7.11
CA GLU A 74 2.12 -20.46 -8.08
C GLU A 74 1.27 -19.75 -9.14
N ARG A 75 0.26 -20.42 -9.71
CA ARG A 75 -0.68 -19.79 -10.66
C ARG A 75 -1.43 -18.62 -10.04
N GLU A 76 -1.94 -18.77 -8.82
CA GLU A 76 -2.62 -17.67 -8.11
C GLU A 76 -1.70 -16.49 -7.87
N LEU A 77 -0.44 -16.75 -7.47
CA LEU A 77 0.56 -15.71 -7.25
C LEU A 77 0.93 -15.01 -8.57
N LEU A 78 1.13 -15.77 -9.65
CA LEU A 78 1.39 -15.22 -10.97
C LEU A 78 0.22 -14.38 -11.49
N GLN A 79 -1.02 -14.84 -11.30
CA GLN A 79 -2.21 -14.05 -11.64
C GLN A 79 -2.28 -12.74 -10.86
N LYS A 80 -2.03 -12.79 -9.54
CA LYS A 80 -1.99 -11.58 -8.70
C LYS A 80 -0.88 -10.63 -9.15
N LEU A 81 0.28 -11.17 -9.51
CA LEU A 81 1.42 -10.39 -9.99
C LEU A 81 1.11 -9.73 -11.34
N ASP A 82 0.50 -10.45 -12.27
CA ASP A 82 0.10 -9.92 -13.58
C ASP A 82 -0.95 -8.81 -13.42
N HIS A 83 -1.95 -9.02 -12.54
CA HIS A 83 -2.93 -8.01 -12.21
C HIS A 83 -2.31 -6.74 -11.61
N LEU A 84 -1.44 -6.90 -10.59
CA LEU A 84 -0.72 -5.78 -9.99
C LEU A 84 0.16 -5.05 -11.01
N LYS A 85 0.83 -5.79 -11.90
CA LYS A 85 1.67 -5.20 -12.94
C LYS A 85 0.85 -4.40 -13.95
N GLY A 86 -0.35 -4.87 -14.29
CA GLY A 86 -1.31 -4.14 -15.12
C GLY A 86 -1.73 -2.81 -14.48
N GLU A 87 -2.08 -2.82 -13.19
CA GLU A 87 -2.40 -1.60 -12.45
C GLU A 87 -1.19 -0.66 -12.35
N LEU A 88 0.00 -1.21 -12.08
CA LEU A 88 1.24 -0.44 -11.98
C LEU A 88 1.56 0.30 -13.29
N LEU A 89 1.38 -0.37 -14.43
CA LEU A 89 1.60 0.23 -15.75
C LEU A 89 0.67 1.43 -15.99
N SER A 90 -0.59 1.33 -15.57
CA SER A 90 -1.54 2.45 -15.70
C SER A 90 -1.12 3.66 -14.85
N LEU A 91 -0.64 3.42 -13.64
CA LEU A 91 -0.11 4.44 -12.73
C LEU A 91 1.19 5.05 -13.26
N GLU A 92 2.08 4.23 -13.82
CA GLU A 92 3.34 4.68 -14.41
C GLU A 92 3.10 5.57 -15.63
N GLN A 93 2.15 5.20 -16.50
CA GLN A 93 1.72 6.05 -17.61
C GLN A 93 1.15 7.38 -17.13
N MET A 94 0.30 7.37 -16.10
CA MET A 94 -0.27 8.60 -15.54
C MET A 94 0.83 9.50 -14.94
N LYS A 95 1.76 8.91 -14.18
CA LYS A 95 2.92 9.62 -13.63
C LYS A 95 3.79 10.21 -14.74
N ALA A 96 4.09 9.45 -15.79
CA ALA A 96 4.90 9.91 -16.91
C ALA A 96 4.26 11.11 -17.61
N ARG A 97 2.93 11.10 -17.85
CA ARG A 97 2.21 12.24 -18.45
C ARG A 97 2.28 13.50 -17.59
N ILE A 98 2.14 13.35 -16.27
CA ILE A 98 2.24 14.49 -15.34
C ILE A 98 3.67 15.03 -15.32
N MET A 99 4.67 14.15 -15.29
CA MET A 99 6.08 14.52 -15.26
C MET A 99 6.49 15.24 -16.55
N ASP A 100 6.09 14.75 -17.71
CA ASP A 100 6.32 15.41 -19.01
C ASP A 100 5.67 16.82 -19.05
N SER A 101 4.44 16.93 -18.55
CA SER A 101 3.75 18.21 -18.43
C SER A 101 4.43 19.19 -17.46
N ALA A 102 5.04 18.68 -16.39
CA ALA A 102 5.75 19.47 -15.40
C ALA A 102 7.13 19.92 -15.92
N ASP A 103 7.85 19.06 -16.61
CA ASP A 103 9.16 19.35 -17.21
C ASP A 103 9.04 20.39 -18.33
N ALA A 104 8.00 20.29 -19.16
CA ALA A 104 7.72 21.30 -20.19
C ALA A 104 7.45 22.69 -19.57
N LYS A 105 6.66 22.74 -18.48
CA LYS A 105 6.38 23.99 -17.76
C LYS A 105 7.63 24.56 -17.10
N THR A 106 8.41 23.72 -16.43
CA THR A 106 9.66 24.11 -15.76
C THR A 106 10.68 24.63 -16.77
N SER A 107 10.88 23.91 -17.87
CA SER A 107 11.77 24.33 -18.95
C SER A 107 11.35 25.68 -19.53
N ARG A 108 10.05 25.88 -19.79
CA ARG A 108 9.55 27.18 -20.26
C ARG A 108 9.81 28.30 -19.26
N LEU A 109 9.61 28.04 -17.98
CA LEU A 109 9.86 29.01 -16.91
C LEU A 109 11.35 29.37 -16.81
N LEU A 110 12.23 28.37 -16.93
CA LEU A 110 13.68 28.55 -16.97
C LEU A 110 14.12 29.39 -18.18
N TRP A 111 13.59 29.11 -19.37
CA TRP A 111 13.88 29.90 -20.58
C TRP A 111 13.41 31.35 -20.45
N VAL A 112 12.22 31.57 -19.88
CA VAL A 112 11.71 32.93 -19.60
C VAL A 112 12.59 33.65 -18.57
N GLY A 113 12.99 32.97 -17.49
CA GLY A 113 13.90 33.51 -16.50
C GLY A 113 15.27 33.89 -17.08
N LEU A 114 15.82 33.03 -17.94
CA LEU A 114 17.09 33.27 -18.64
C LEU A 114 16.99 34.47 -19.59
N ALA A 115 15.90 34.57 -20.36
CA ALA A 115 15.65 35.70 -21.25
C ALA A 115 15.53 37.02 -20.45
N LEU A 116 14.79 37.02 -19.34
CA LEU A 116 14.62 38.19 -18.49
C LEU A 116 15.94 38.64 -17.87
N MET A 117 16.74 37.71 -17.35
CA MET A 117 18.07 38.01 -16.80
C MET A 117 19.02 38.55 -17.88
N SER A 118 18.98 37.98 -19.09
CA SER A 118 19.76 38.44 -20.23
C SER A 118 19.33 39.84 -20.69
N THR A 119 18.03 40.12 -20.79
CA THR A 119 17.51 41.44 -21.11
C THR A 119 17.87 42.47 -20.04
N GLN A 120 17.77 42.11 -18.75
CA GLN A 120 18.19 42.98 -17.66
C GLN A 120 19.68 43.33 -17.78
N GLY A 121 20.56 42.34 -17.95
CA GLY A 121 21.99 42.58 -18.13
C GLY A 121 22.33 43.39 -19.39
N GLY A 122 21.67 43.07 -20.51
CA GLY A 122 21.87 43.75 -21.79
C GLY A 122 21.35 45.19 -21.80
N ALA A 123 20.19 45.45 -21.17
CA ALA A 123 19.65 46.80 -21.02
C ALA A 123 20.55 47.66 -20.14
N LEU A 124 21.05 47.11 -19.02
CA LEU A 124 22.03 47.80 -18.17
C LEU A 124 23.31 48.11 -18.97
N ALA A 125 23.85 47.14 -19.70
CA ALA A 125 25.05 47.31 -20.52
C ALA A 125 24.87 48.37 -21.63
N TRP A 126 23.71 48.38 -22.29
CA TRP A 126 23.38 49.36 -23.33
C TRP A 126 23.21 50.77 -22.75
N LEU A 127 22.48 50.93 -21.65
CA LEU A 127 22.33 52.23 -20.98
C LEU A 127 23.68 52.79 -20.49
N THR A 128 24.57 51.92 -19.96
CA THR A 128 25.88 52.35 -19.45
C THR A 128 26.84 52.84 -20.53
N TRP A 129 26.67 52.40 -21.78
CA TRP A 129 27.58 52.77 -22.88
C TRP A 129 27.05 53.88 -23.79
N TRP A 130 25.73 53.97 -23.97
CA TRP A 130 25.14 54.85 -24.99
C TRP A 130 24.40 56.09 -24.45
N VAL A 131 23.84 56.07 -23.23
CA VAL A 131 22.85 57.10 -22.82
C VAL A 131 23.15 57.79 -21.49
N TYR A 132 23.68 57.10 -20.47
CA TYR A 132 23.85 57.71 -19.14
C TYR A 132 25.15 57.23 -18.46
N SER A 133 25.95 58.18 -17.95
CA SER A 133 27.04 57.86 -17.04
C SER A 133 26.49 57.13 -15.80
N TRP A 134 27.33 56.24 -15.22
CA TRP A 134 27.03 55.30 -14.13
C TRP A 134 26.23 55.87 -12.93
N ASP A 135 26.24 57.19 -12.75
CA ASP A 135 25.49 57.97 -11.75
C ASP A 135 23.96 57.77 -11.78
N ILE A 136 23.34 57.53 -12.95
CA ILE A 136 21.89 57.26 -13.06
C ILE A 136 21.54 55.78 -12.78
N MET A 137 22.52 54.87 -12.87
CA MET A 137 22.28 53.42 -12.80
C MET A 137 22.18 52.89 -11.37
N GLU A 138 22.79 53.58 -10.40
CA GLU A 138 22.77 53.21 -8.99
C GLU A 138 21.33 53.04 -8.42
N PRO A 139 20.40 54.01 -8.57
CA PRO A 139 19.04 53.85 -8.07
C PRO A 139 18.25 52.79 -8.84
N VAL A 140 18.43 52.68 -10.15
CA VAL A 140 17.67 51.73 -11.00
C VAL A 140 18.02 50.28 -10.64
N THR A 141 19.30 49.99 -10.46
CA THR A 141 19.77 48.64 -10.12
C THR A 141 19.33 48.24 -8.71
N TYR A 142 19.28 49.21 -7.78
CA TYR A 142 18.73 49.00 -6.43
C TYR A 142 17.25 48.60 -6.47
N PHE A 143 16.42 49.33 -7.24
CA PHE A 143 14.99 48.99 -7.39
C PHE A 143 14.78 47.64 -8.05
N ILE A 144 15.55 47.27 -9.07
CA ILE A 144 15.42 45.97 -9.73
C ILE A 144 15.83 44.83 -8.78
N THR A 145 16.93 45.01 -8.03
CA THR A 145 17.38 44.02 -7.04
C THR A 145 16.33 43.83 -5.94
N TYR A 146 15.83 44.93 -5.37
CA TYR A 146 14.81 44.89 -4.33
C TYR A 146 13.48 44.32 -4.85
N GLY A 147 13.06 44.69 -6.06
CA GLY A 147 11.86 44.15 -6.71
C GLY A 147 11.98 42.65 -7.01
N SER A 148 13.14 42.20 -7.47
CA SER A 148 13.42 40.77 -7.69
C SER A 148 13.37 40.00 -6.37
N ALA A 149 13.99 40.52 -5.31
CA ALA A 149 13.95 39.92 -3.97
C ALA A 149 12.51 39.85 -3.41
N MET A 150 11.72 40.90 -3.58
CA MET A 150 10.30 40.94 -3.21
C MET A 150 9.49 39.89 -3.99
N ALA A 151 9.74 39.75 -5.29
CA ALA A 151 9.08 38.76 -6.14
C ALA A 151 9.44 37.32 -5.73
N PHE A 152 10.72 37.05 -5.42
CA PHE A 152 11.14 35.76 -4.86
C PHE A 152 10.46 35.47 -3.53
N TYR A 153 10.36 36.46 -2.64
CA TYR A 153 9.67 36.29 -1.36
C TYR A 153 8.17 36.04 -1.53
N ALA A 154 7.51 36.79 -2.42
CA ALA A 154 6.10 36.58 -2.75
C ALA A 154 5.85 35.19 -3.36
N TYR A 155 6.74 34.73 -4.25
CA TYR A 155 6.70 33.38 -4.81
C TYR A 155 6.88 32.31 -3.74
N PHE A 156 7.84 32.47 -2.83
CA PHE A 156 8.06 31.56 -1.71
C PHE A 156 6.82 31.44 -0.81
N VAL A 157 6.23 32.57 -0.43
CA VAL A 157 4.99 32.62 0.37
C VAL A 157 3.81 31.96 -0.35
N LEU A 158 3.64 32.23 -1.65
CA LEU A 158 2.54 31.70 -2.45
C LEU A 158 2.67 30.19 -2.68
N THR A 159 3.87 29.72 -2.98
CA THR A 159 4.16 28.31 -3.26
C THR A 159 4.23 27.48 -1.97
N LYS A 160 4.27 28.13 -0.79
CA LYS A 160 4.43 27.49 0.53
C LYS A 160 5.58 26.48 0.52
N GLN A 161 6.65 26.86 -0.16
CA GLN A 161 7.86 26.05 -0.27
C GLN A 161 8.70 26.16 1.01
#